data_AF-A0A132CBT5-F1
#
_entry.id   AF-A0A132CBT5-F1
#
_cell.length_a   1.000
_cell.length_b   1.000
_cell.length_c   1.000
_cell.angle_alpha   90.00
_cell.angle_beta   90.00
_cell.angle_gamma   90.00
#
_symmetry.space_group_name_H-M   'P 1'
#
loop_
_entity.id
_entity.type
_entity.pdbx_description
1 polymer ?
#
loop_
_entity_poly.entity_id
_entity_poly.type
_entity_poly.pdbx_seq_one_letter_code
_entity_poly.pdbx_strand_id
1 'polypeptide(L)'
;MVDPQHDRRRLAALCRVLYPAPPLYRLDFLASRWSSLGDSTPLEALRTRQGRRLLREFAMGWAEEFSRTLVRIYLGAFRGEEEALPLVCTAVADIDPRVKWLERAACAVQDGANTQPGGPYPQAKAATVFVSRRTTGDAPEVLETRLDVVIEKGVAHCRTTTNDCPRYNLCPVTVGRSDDVVAIVRRILASAK
;
A
#
# COMPACT_ATOMS: atom_id res chain seq x y z
N MET A 1 28.29 26.68 14.56
CA MET A 1 28.74 25.49 13.81
C MET A 1 27.59 24.50 13.78
N VAL A 2 27.12 24.11 12.59
CA VAL A 2 25.96 23.21 12.45
C VAL A 2 26.43 21.78 12.69
N ASP A 3 25.83 21.07 13.65
CA ASP A 3 26.16 19.68 13.98
C ASP A 3 25.64 18.72 12.90
N PRO A 4 26.51 17.97 12.19
CA PRO A 4 26.12 17.02 11.15
C PRO A 4 25.18 15.91 11.64
N GLN A 5 25.28 15.50 12.91
CA GLN A 5 24.37 14.50 13.47
C GLN A 5 22.95 15.08 13.65
N HIS A 6 22.88 16.34 14.03
CA HIS A 6 21.63 17.04 14.23
C HIS A 6 20.87 17.26 12.91
N ASP A 7 21.58 17.55 11.81
CA ASP A 7 20.97 17.65 10.48
C ASP A 7 20.54 16.29 9.92
N ARG A 8 21.31 15.22 10.17
CA ARG A 8 20.89 13.85 9.82
C ARG A 8 19.58 13.45 10.50
N ARG A 9 19.40 13.77 11.79
CA ARG A 9 18.15 13.49 12.51
C ARG A 9 16.96 14.25 11.92
N ARG A 10 17.17 15.50 11.51
CA ARG A 10 16.14 16.33 10.87
C ARG A 10 15.75 15.79 9.50
N LEU A 11 16.73 15.43 8.68
CA LEU A 11 16.47 14.80 7.38
C LEU A 11 15.75 13.46 7.56
N ALA A 12 16.18 12.64 8.51
CA ALA A 12 15.50 11.38 8.81
C ALA A 12 14.03 11.58 9.23
N ALA A 13 13.73 12.62 10.02
CA ALA A 13 12.36 12.97 10.38
C ALA A 13 11.52 13.40 9.17
N LEU A 14 12.10 14.21 8.27
CA LEU A 14 11.44 14.59 7.01
C LEU A 14 11.20 13.38 6.10
N CYS A 15 12.20 12.51 5.93
CA CYS A 15 12.09 11.30 5.12
C CYS A 15 10.99 10.35 5.63
N ARG A 16 10.66 10.36 6.92
CA ARG A 16 9.52 9.60 7.46
C ARG A 16 8.18 10.18 7.02
N VAL A 17 8.06 11.51 6.95
CA VAL A 17 6.86 12.17 6.41
C VAL A 17 6.69 11.85 4.93
N LEU A 18 7.78 11.92 4.16
CA LEU A 18 7.76 11.67 2.71
C LEU A 18 7.66 10.18 2.34
N TYR A 19 7.80 9.27 3.31
CA TYR A 19 8.00 7.84 3.05
C TYR A 19 6.95 7.17 2.16
N PRO A 20 5.63 7.52 2.25
CA PRO A 20 4.63 6.96 1.35
C PRO A 20 4.80 7.36 -0.12
N ALA A 21 5.66 8.32 -0.44
CA ALA A 21 5.96 8.64 -1.83
C ALA A 21 7.03 7.70 -2.41
N PRO A 22 6.94 7.30 -3.69
CA PRO A 22 7.97 6.48 -4.32
C PRO A 22 9.35 7.16 -4.29
N PRO A 23 10.46 6.39 -4.30
CA PRO A 23 11.82 6.94 -4.14
C PRO A 23 12.16 8.09 -5.08
N LEU A 24 11.75 8.01 -6.36
CA LEU A 24 11.99 9.07 -7.35
C LEU A 24 11.27 10.38 -7.01
N TYR A 25 10.01 10.30 -6.56
CA TYR A 25 9.24 11.47 -6.15
C TYR A 25 9.79 12.11 -4.88
N ARG A 26 10.29 11.30 -3.93
CA ARG A 26 10.99 11.83 -2.75
C ARG A 26 12.27 12.56 -3.12
N LEU A 27 13.04 12.02 -4.04
CA LEU A 27 14.27 12.65 -4.52
C LEU A 27 13.96 13.97 -5.22
N ASP A 28 12.98 13.96 -6.12
CA ASP A 28 12.52 15.17 -6.82
C ASP A 28 12.03 16.24 -5.83
N PHE A 29 11.20 15.86 -4.86
CA PHE A 29 10.75 16.75 -3.79
C PHE A 29 11.94 17.43 -3.09
N LEU A 30 12.94 16.64 -2.66
CA LEU A 30 14.10 17.12 -1.91
C LEU A 30 15.06 18.00 -2.74
N ALA A 31 15.13 17.77 -4.05
CA ALA A 31 16.07 18.46 -4.95
C ALA A 31 15.46 19.70 -5.62
N SER A 32 14.14 19.74 -5.79
CA SER A 32 13.44 20.82 -6.47
C SER A 32 13.27 22.07 -5.60
N ARG A 33 13.22 23.23 -6.25
CA ARG A 33 12.90 24.52 -5.61
C ARG A 33 11.40 24.68 -5.54
N TRP A 34 10.91 25.16 -4.39
CA TRP A 34 9.48 25.33 -4.15
C TRP A 34 9.17 26.77 -3.77
N SER A 35 8.22 27.38 -4.48
CA SER A 35 7.73 28.73 -4.18
C SER A 35 7.09 28.82 -2.79
N SER A 36 6.44 27.73 -2.34
CA SER A 36 5.91 27.57 -0.98
C SER A 36 7.00 27.63 0.12
N LEU A 37 8.27 27.44 -0.25
CA LEU A 37 9.44 27.55 0.61
C LEU A 37 10.26 28.82 0.32
N GLY A 38 9.71 29.80 -0.39
CA GLY A 38 10.42 31.01 -0.80
C GLY A 38 11.52 30.74 -1.83
N ASP A 39 11.22 29.91 -2.82
CA ASP A 39 12.12 29.49 -3.91
C ASP A 39 13.40 28.78 -3.45
N SER A 40 13.34 28.20 -2.24
CA SER A 40 14.39 27.35 -1.69
C SER A 40 14.06 25.87 -1.87
N THR A 41 15.10 25.05 -1.87
CA THR A 41 14.95 23.58 -1.80
C THR A 41 14.62 23.15 -0.37
N PRO A 42 13.98 21.98 -0.15
CA PRO A 42 13.77 21.43 1.18
C PRO A 42 15.06 21.30 1.99
N LEU A 43 16.17 20.93 1.32
CA LEU A 43 17.47 20.81 1.97
C LEU A 43 18.02 22.15 2.48
N GLU A 44 17.78 23.24 1.74
CA GLU A 44 18.12 24.60 2.18
C GLU A 44 17.20 25.07 3.30
N ALA A 45 15.89 24.82 3.18
CA ALA A 45 14.89 25.18 4.19
C ALA A 45 15.14 24.48 5.53
N LEU A 46 15.73 23.27 5.54
CA LEU A 46 16.11 22.55 6.77
C LEU A 46 17.12 23.31 7.64
N ARG A 47 17.91 24.23 7.07
CA ARG A 47 19.00 24.92 7.78
C ARG A 47 18.47 25.96 8.79
N THR A 48 17.31 26.57 8.51
CA THR A 48 16.72 27.62 9.37
C THR A 48 15.53 27.10 10.19
N ARG A 49 15.25 27.70 11.35
CA ARG A 49 14.10 27.28 12.18
C ARG A 49 12.76 27.55 11.48
N GLN A 50 12.64 28.69 10.82
CA GLN A 50 11.44 29.09 10.08
C GLN A 50 11.23 28.21 8.85
N GLY A 51 12.29 28.00 8.04
CA GLY A 51 12.25 27.11 6.89
C GLY A 51 11.86 25.68 7.28
N ARG A 52 12.35 25.17 8.41
CA ARG A 52 11.94 23.85 8.94
C ARG A 52 10.44 23.75 9.26
N ARG A 53 9.84 24.81 9.83
CA ARG A 53 8.41 24.78 10.16
C ARG A 53 7.58 24.73 8.88
N LEU A 54 7.87 25.63 7.94
CA LEU A 54 7.21 25.70 6.64
C LEU A 54 7.39 24.41 5.84
N LEU A 55 8.62 23.88 5.80
CA LEU A 55 8.91 22.61 5.14
C LEU A 55 8.11 21.45 5.74
N ARG A 56 7.93 21.41 7.06
CA ARG A 56 7.17 20.33 7.68
C ARG A 56 5.68 20.41 7.28
N GLU A 57 5.08 21.59 7.33
CA GLU A 57 3.70 21.81 6.90
C GLU A 57 3.51 21.46 5.42
N PHE A 58 4.40 21.97 4.57
CA PHE A 58 4.40 21.68 3.14
C PHE A 58 4.60 20.20 2.83
N ALA A 59 5.58 19.55 3.47
CA ALA A 59 5.86 18.13 3.29
C ALA A 59 4.70 17.24 3.76
N MET A 60 3.97 17.64 4.81
CA MET A 60 2.77 16.91 5.23
C MET A 60 1.68 16.98 4.17
N GLY A 61 1.35 18.18 3.69
CA GLY A 61 0.35 18.35 2.61
C GLY A 61 0.75 17.66 1.31
N TRP A 62 2.03 17.72 0.94
CA TRP A 62 2.55 16.99 -0.23
C TRP A 62 2.48 15.47 -0.02
N ALA A 63 2.84 14.97 1.17
CA ALA A 63 2.80 13.54 1.47
C ALA A 63 1.38 12.98 1.60
N GLU A 64 0.35 13.82 1.78
CA GLU A 64 -1.06 13.41 1.73
C GLU A 64 -1.50 12.96 0.33
N GLU A 65 -0.76 13.34 -0.72
CA GLU A 65 -0.98 12.85 -2.08
C GLU A 65 -0.57 11.39 -2.27
N PHE A 66 0.05 10.78 -1.26
CA PHE A 66 0.51 9.40 -1.31
C PHE A 66 -0.08 8.59 -0.16
N SER A 67 -0.36 7.31 -0.44
CA SER A 67 -0.84 6.38 0.57
C SER A 67 -0.19 5.01 0.41
N ARG A 68 -0.04 4.32 1.53
CA ARG A 68 0.37 2.92 1.52
C ARG A 68 -0.87 2.04 1.43
N THR A 69 -0.94 1.25 0.37
CA THR A 69 -1.88 0.15 0.23
C THR A 69 -1.24 -1.11 0.79
N LEU A 70 -1.94 -1.80 1.69
CA LEU A 70 -1.55 -3.10 2.21
C LEU A 70 -2.55 -4.14 1.73
N VAL A 71 -2.04 -5.23 1.17
CA VAL A 71 -2.81 -6.39 0.75
C VAL A 71 -2.35 -7.57 1.57
N ARG A 72 -3.20 -8.04 2.50
CA ARG A 72 -2.90 -9.23 3.30
C ARG A 72 -3.70 -10.40 2.79
N ILE A 73 -3.00 -11.46 2.40
CA ILE A 73 -3.58 -12.69 1.87
C ILE A 73 -3.54 -13.74 2.97
N TYR A 74 -4.69 -14.33 3.26
CA TYR A 74 -4.89 -15.35 4.28
C TYR A 74 -5.41 -16.64 3.66
N LEU A 75 -5.02 -17.77 4.24
CA LEU A 75 -5.57 -19.08 3.88
C LEU A 75 -6.96 -19.27 4.47
N GLY A 76 -7.87 -19.81 3.67
CA GLY A 76 -9.21 -20.18 4.11
C GLY A 76 -10.26 -19.10 3.88
N ALA A 77 -11.51 -19.47 4.15
CA ALA A 77 -12.67 -18.60 4.02
C ALA A 77 -12.92 -17.85 5.33
N PHE A 78 -13.17 -16.55 5.24
CA PHE A 78 -13.54 -15.74 6.39
C PHE A 78 -14.90 -16.18 6.97
N ARG A 79 -14.92 -16.52 8.26
CA ARG A 79 -16.14 -16.96 8.98
C ARG A 79 -16.60 -15.99 10.08
N GLY A 80 -15.91 -14.88 10.28
CA GLY A 80 -16.17 -13.93 11.38
C GLY A 80 -14.91 -13.66 12.19
N GLU A 81 -15.08 -13.05 13.36
CA GLU A 81 -13.98 -12.55 14.19
C GLU A 81 -13.30 -13.63 15.05
N GLU A 82 -13.89 -14.82 15.19
CA GLU A 82 -13.44 -15.84 16.15
C GLU A 82 -12.32 -16.75 15.64
N GLU A 83 -12.06 -16.84 14.33
CA GLU A 83 -11.03 -17.73 13.78
C GLU A 83 -9.92 -16.94 13.08
N ALA A 84 -8.74 -16.90 13.71
CA ALA A 84 -7.56 -16.28 13.14
C ALA A 84 -7.08 -17.10 11.92
N LEU A 85 -7.37 -16.61 10.72
CA LEU A 85 -6.90 -17.22 9.49
C LEU A 85 -5.36 -17.17 9.41
N PRO A 86 -4.69 -18.21 8.88
CA PRO A 86 -3.23 -18.17 8.67
C PRO A 86 -2.84 -17.13 7.62
N LEU A 87 -1.97 -16.18 7.98
CA LEU A 87 -1.43 -15.20 7.04
C LEU A 87 -0.44 -15.87 6.08
N VAL A 88 -0.69 -15.75 4.77
CA VAL A 88 0.20 -16.24 3.70
C VAL A 88 1.29 -15.21 3.44
N CYS A 89 0.89 -13.99 3.12
CA CYS A 89 1.79 -12.90 2.82
C CYS A 89 1.12 -11.53 2.93
N THR A 90 1.96 -10.51 3.05
CA THR A 90 1.59 -9.11 2.95
C THR A 90 2.27 -8.52 1.73
N ALA A 91 1.49 -7.91 0.84
CA ALA A 91 1.96 -7.12 -0.28
C ALA A 91 1.74 -5.63 0.01
N VAL A 92 2.70 -4.78 -0.35
CA VAL A 92 2.60 -3.33 -0.12
C VAL A 92 2.88 -2.54 -1.38
N ALA A 93 2.11 -1.48 -1.61
CA ALA A 93 2.45 -0.48 -2.61
C ALA A 93 2.14 0.93 -2.11
N ASP A 94 3.04 1.84 -2.44
CA ASP A 94 2.99 3.25 -2.13
C ASP A 94 2.48 3.99 -3.38
N ILE A 95 1.19 4.34 -3.40
CA ILE A 95 0.44 4.83 -4.58
C ILE A 95 -0.53 5.97 -4.17
N ASP A 96 -0.83 6.88 -5.09
CA ASP A 96 -1.85 7.93 -4.94
C ASP A 96 -3.19 7.31 -4.46
N PRO A 97 -3.74 7.73 -3.31
CA PRO A 97 -4.99 7.20 -2.78
C PRO A 97 -6.21 7.44 -3.67
N ARG A 98 -6.16 8.39 -4.62
CA ARG A 98 -7.22 8.69 -5.58
C ARG A 98 -7.35 7.62 -6.66
N VAL A 99 -6.32 6.80 -6.86
CA VAL A 99 -6.40 5.59 -7.69
C VAL A 99 -7.33 4.58 -7.01
N LYS A 100 -8.21 3.95 -7.80
CA LYS A 100 -9.17 2.96 -7.31
C LYS A 100 -8.45 1.87 -6.51
N TRP A 101 -9.03 1.44 -5.39
CA TRP A 101 -8.42 0.45 -4.48
C TRP A 101 -7.97 -0.81 -5.21
N LEU A 102 -8.71 -1.23 -6.23
CA LEU A 102 -8.48 -2.44 -7.01
C LEU A 102 -7.18 -2.34 -7.82
N GLU A 103 -6.93 -1.20 -8.46
CA GLU A 103 -5.71 -0.94 -9.21
C GLU A 103 -4.51 -0.86 -8.27
N ARG A 104 -4.68 -0.22 -7.10
CA ARG A 104 -3.65 -0.16 -6.06
C ARG A 104 -3.30 -1.54 -5.51
N ALA A 105 -4.33 -2.36 -5.22
CA ALA A 105 -4.16 -3.73 -4.75
C ALA A 105 -3.46 -4.60 -5.80
N ALA A 106 -3.85 -4.48 -7.07
CA ALA A 106 -3.20 -5.18 -8.18
C ALA A 106 -1.71 -4.82 -8.26
N CYS A 107 -1.37 -3.54 -8.17
CA CYS A 107 0.03 -3.09 -8.17
C CYS A 107 0.83 -3.64 -6.97
N ALA A 108 0.22 -3.66 -5.77
CA ALA A 108 0.86 -4.22 -4.58
C ALA A 108 1.22 -5.70 -4.72
N VAL A 109 0.36 -6.51 -5.33
CA VAL A 109 0.61 -7.96 -5.44
C VAL A 109 1.39 -8.35 -6.69
N GLN A 110 1.44 -7.52 -7.73
CA GLN A 110 2.07 -7.87 -9.02
C GLN A 110 3.59 -8.03 -8.92
N ASP A 111 4.25 -7.19 -8.14
CA ASP A 111 5.70 -7.26 -7.93
C ASP A 111 6.03 -8.19 -6.74
N GLY A 112 6.88 -9.19 -7.00
CA GLY A 112 7.38 -10.09 -5.97
C GLY A 112 8.19 -9.38 -4.88
N ALA A 113 8.88 -8.28 -5.23
CA ALA A 113 9.65 -7.48 -4.27
C ALA A 113 8.76 -6.79 -3.22
N ASN A 114 7.50 -6.53 -3.58
CA ASN A 114 6.51 -5.91 -2.71
C ASN A 114 5.83 -6.89 -1.77
N THR A 115 6.07 -8.19 -1.92
CA THR A 115 5.38 -9.25 -1.16
C THR A 115 6.32 -9.92 -0.16
N GLN A 116 5.86 -10.08 1.09
CA GLN A 116 6.62 -10.73 2.16
C GLN A 116 5.73 -11.70 2.97
N PRO A 117 6.17 -12.95 3.22
CA PRO A 117 7.38 -13.57 2.67
C PRO A 117 7.29 -13.78 1.16
N GLY A 118 8.44 -13.88 0.50
CA GLY A 118 8.55 -14.09 -0.95
C GLY A 118 8.50 -15.56 -1.35
N GLY A 119 7.33 -16.21 -1.25
CA GLY A 119 7.03 -17.55 -1.77
C GLY A 119 7.99 -18.70 -1.37
N PRO A 120 7.79 -19.93 -1.91
CA PRO A 120 6.58 -20.38 -2.62
C PRO A 120 5.34 -20.33 -1.73
N TYR A 121 4.16 -20.15 -2.32
CA TYR A 121 2.92 -20.05 -1.57
C TYR A 121 2.11 -21.35 -1.64
N PRO A 122 1.29 -21.63 -0.62
CA PRO A 122 0.43 -22.81 -0.60
C PRO A 122 -0.69 -22.74 -1.65
N GLN A 123 -1.10 -23.91 -2.14
CA GLN A 123 -2.36 -24.08 -2.85
C GLN A 123 -3.49 -24.22 -1.83
N ALA A 124 -4.62 -23.58 -2.07
CA ALA A 124 -5.76 -23.63 -1.17
C ALA A 124 -7.07 -23.53 -1.94
N LYS A 125 -8.13 -24.16 -1.43
CA LYS A 125 -9.48 -24.10 -2.03
C LYS A 125 -10.21 -22.79 -1.71
N ALA A 126 -9.73 -22.04 -0.73
CA ALA A 126 -10.30 -20.76 -0.35
C ALA A 126 -9.20 -19.84 0.19
N ALA A 127 -9.41 -18.54 0.03
CA ALA A 127 -8.53 -17.51 0.54
C ALA A 127 -9.33 -16.26 0.90
N THR A 128 -8.81 -15.52 1.86
CA THR A 128 -9.37 -14.22 2.26
C THR A 128 -8.32 -13.16 2.05
N VAL A 129 -8.66 -12.08 1.36
CA VAL A 129 -7.75 -10.96 1.13
C VAL A 129 -8.31 -9.72 1.80
N PHE A 130 -7.50 -9.03 2.58
CA PHE A 130 -7.84 -7.71 3.10
C PHE A 130 -7.01 -6.66 2.38
N VAL A 131 -7.69 -5.65 1.86
CA VAL A 131 -7.07 -4.46 1.26
C VAL A 131 -7.34 -3.29 2.18
N SER A 132 -6.27 -2.70 2.67
CA SER A 132 -6.34 -1.56 3.56
C SER A 132 -5.40 -0.45 3.12
N ARG A 133 -5.68 0.75 3.63
CA ARG A 133 -4.93 1.95 3.32
C ARG A 133 -4.41 2.59 4.59
N ARG A 134 -3.17 3.04 4.54
CA ARG A 134 -2.54 3.84 5.58
C ARG A 134 -2.01 5.13 4.95
N THR A 135 -2.45 6.26 5.47
CA THR A 135 -1.95 7.59 5.09
C THR A 135 -0.71 7.96 5.90
N THR A 136 -0.06 9.07 5.52
CA THR A 136 1.12 9.59 6.20
C THR A 136 0.89 9.83 7.70
N GLY A 137 1.90 9.52 8.50
CA GLY A 137 1.91 9.75 9.95
C GLY A 137 1.38 8.57 10.77
N ASP A 138 0.81 8.89 11.93
CA ASP A 138 0.28 7.92 12.90
C ASP A 138 -1.21 7.62 12.68
N ALA A 139 -1.74 7.93 11.49
CA ALA A 139 -3.11 7.61 11.14
C ALA A 139 -3.33 6.08 11.19
N PRO A 140 -4.49 5.63 11.72
CA PRO A 140 -4.82 4.22 11.76
C PRO A 140 -4.96 3.65 10.34
N GLU A 141 -4.68 2.37 10.21
CA GLU A 141 -4.97 1.62 8.98
C GLU A 141 -6.49 1.54 8.79
N VAL A 142 -6.97 1.93 7.61
CA VAL A 142 -8.39 1.89 7.25
C VAL A 142 -8.62 0.70 6.32
N LEU A 143 -9.49 -0.23 6.72
CA LEU A 143 -9.92 -1.33 5.85
C LEU A 143 -10.81 -0.79 4.73
N GLU A 144 -10.40 -0.98 3.48
CA GLU A 144 -11.16 -0.52 2.32
C GLU A 144 -12.06 -1.62 1.78
N THR A 145 -11.55 -2.84 1.66
CA THR A 145 -12.33 -3.99 1.20
C THR A 145 -11.76 -5.32 1.69
N ARG A 146 -12.64 -6.32 1.74
CA ARG A 146 -12.31 -7.74 1.83
C ARG A 146 -12.66 -8.46 0.54
N LEU A 147 -11.84 -9.41 0.12
CA LEU A 147 -12.11 -10.34 -0.96
C LEU A 147 -12.21 -11.75 -0.40
N ASP A 148 -13.35 -12.39 -0.65
CA ASP A 148 -13.58 -13.79 -0.31
C ASP A 148 -13.41 -14.61 -1.59
N VAL A 149 -12.34 -15.39 -1.65
CA VAL A 149 -11.98 -16.23 -2.81
C VAL A 149 -12.32 -17.68 -2.51
N VAL A 150 -13.06 -18.31 -3.41
CA VAL A 150 -13.41 -19.73 -3.36
C VAL A 150 -13.10 -20.38 -4.70
N ILE A 151 -12.43 -21.53 -4.67
CA ILE A 151 -12.07 -22.28 -5.87
C ILE A 151 -12.96 -23.50 -6.00
N GLU A 152 -13.72 -23.56 -7.09
CA GLU A 152 -14.62 -24.66 -7.41
C GLU A 152 -14.37 -25.12 -8.84
N LYS A 153 -14.17 -26.43 -9.02
CA LYS A 153 -14.01 -27.06 -10.35
C LYS A 153 -12.95 -26.39 -11.25
N GLY A 154 -11.86 -25.89 -10.66
CA GLY A 154 -10.78 -25.21 -11.39
C GLY A 154 -11.07 -23.76 -11.77
N VAL A 155 -12.08 -23.14 -11.16
CA VAL A 155 -12.41 -21.72 -11.34
C VAL A 155 -12.41 -21.05 -9.97
N ALA A 156 -11.72 -19.92 -9.85
CA ALA A 156 -11.76 -19.08 -8.66
C ALA A 156 -12.87 -18.03 -8.82
N HIS A 157 -13.79 -18.02 -7.87
CA HIS A 157 -14.82 -17.02 -7.70
C HIS A 157 -14.42 -16.07 -6.59
N CYS A 158 -14.62 -14.78 -6.80
CA CYS A 158 -14.27 -13.76 -5.83
C CYS A 158 -15.45 -12.83 -5.55
N ARG A 159 -15.76 -12.68 -4.27
CA ARG A 159 -16.77 -11.76 -3.78
C ARG A 159 -16.09 -10.64 -3.01
N THR A 160 -16.48 -9.40 -3.30
CA THR A 160 -16.02 -8.23 -2.55
C THR A 160 -16.99 -7.89 -1.42
N THR A 161 -16.44 -7.49 -0.28
CA THR A 161 -17.19 -6.89 0.82
C THR A 161 -16.51 -5.57 1.19
N THR A 162 -17.22 -4.47 0.99
CA THR A 162 -16.80 -3.11 1.36
C THR A 162 -17.71 -2.58 2.46
N ASN A 163 -17.22 -1.67 3.30
CA ASN A 163 -18.03 -1.09 4.38
C ASN A 163 -19.25 -0.29 3.85
N ASP A 164 -19.12 0.32 2.67
CA ASP A 164 -20.07 1.34 2.20
C ASP A 164 -20.83 0.98 0.91
N CYS A 165 -20.62 -0.21 0.35
CA CYS A 165 -21.24 -0.63 -0.91
C CYS A 165 -21.76 -2.08 -0.88
N PRO A 166 -22.82 -2.37 -1.66
CA PRO A 166 -23.33 -3.73 -1.81
C PRO A 166 -22.24 -4.65 -2.37
N ARG A 167 -22.24 -5.89 -1.86
CA ARG A 167 -21.34 -6.95 -2.31
C ARG A 167 -21.47 -7.14 -3.81
N TYR A 168 -20.35 -7.15 -4.52
CA TYR A 168 -20.33 -7.48 -5.95
C TYR A 168 -19.33 -8.61 -6.21
N ASN A 169 -19.55 -9.32 -7.31
CA ASN A 169 -18.66 -10.42 -7.71
C ASN A 169 -17.66 -9.88 -8.73
N LEU A 170 -16.37 -10.19 -8.54
CA LEU A 170 -15.37 -9.97 -9.58
C LEU A 170 -15.47 -11.08 -10.63
N CYS A 171 -14.93 -10.81 -11.82
CA CYS A 171 -14.89 -11.80 -12.90
C CYS A 171 -14.15 -13.07 -12.44
N PRO A 172 -14.76 -14.26 -12.60
CA PRO A 172 -14.10 -15.52 -12.28
C PRO A 172 -12.81 -15.70 -13.09
N VAL A 173 -11.82 -16.36 -12.50
CA VAL A 173 -10.56 -16.68 -13.20
C VAL A 173 -10.30 -18.18 -13.18
N THR A 174 -9.69 -18.69 -14.25
CA THR A 174 -9.29 -20.10 -14.32
C THR A 174 -8.11 -20.37 -13.40
N VAL A 175 -8.08 -21.56 -12.80
CA VAL A 175 -7.05 -22.02 -11.88
C VAL A 175 -6.38 -23.27 -12.48
N GLY A 176 -5.11 -23.15 -12.81
CA GLY A 176 -4.22 -24.21 -13.20
C GLY A 176 -3.80 -25.09 -12.03
N ARG A 177 -3.32 -26.29 -12.33
CA ARG A 177 -3.00 -27.32 -11.32
C ARG A 177 -1.86 -26.94 -10.39
N SER A 178 -0.95 -26.06 -10.82
CA SER A 178 0.21 -25.60 -10.06
C SER A 178 0.00 -24.22 -9.46
N ASP A 179 -1.18 -23.62 -9.60
CA ASP A 179 -1.40 -22.26 -9.15
C ASP A 179 -1.51 -22.22 -7.63
N ASP A 180 -0.70 -21.35 -7.03
CA ASP A 180 -0.81 -21.01 -5.62
C ASP A 180 -1.84 -19.91 -5.38
N VAL A 181 -2.18 -19.71 -4.11
CA VAL A 181 -3.17 -18.73 -3.68
C VAL A 181 -2.84 -17.29 -4.12
N VAL A 182 -1.56 -16.91 -4.15
CA VAL A 182 -1.14 -15.56 -4.52
C VAL A 182 -1.23 -15.35 -6.03
N ALA A 183 -0.88 -16.36 -6.83
CA ALA A 183 -1.04 -16.35 -8.28
C ALA A 183 -2.52 -16.24 -8.71
N ILE A 184 -3.42 -16.84 -7.94
CA ILE A 184 -4.87 -16.71 -8.15
C ILE A 184 -5.33 -15.27 -7.82
N VAL A 185 -4.95 -14.74 -6.65
CA VAL A 185 -5.29 -13.37 -6.23
C VAL A 185 -4.76 -12.34 -7.23
N ARG A 186 -3.53 -12.50 -7.75
CA ARG A 186 -2.95 -11.65 -8.80
C ARG A 186 -3.83 -11.59 -10.05
N ARG A 187 -4.32 -12.74 -10.52
CA ARG A 187 -5.21 -12.79 -11.71
C ARG A 187 -6.57 -12.17 -11.45
N ILE A 188 -7.16 -12.40 -10.28
CA ILE A 188 -8.44 -11.78 -9.88
C ILE A 188 -8.31 -10.24 -9.88
N LEU A 189 -7.23 -9.72 -9.29
CA LEU A 189 -7.01 -8.27 -9.24
C LEU A 189 -6.67 -7.68 -10.61
N ALA A 190 -6.01 -8.45 -11.49
CA ALA A 190 -5.71 -8.03 -12.86
C ALA A 190 -6.92 -8.08 -13.81
N SER A 191 -7.87 -9.01 -13.60
CA SER A 191 -9.04 -9.19 -14.47
C SER A 191 -10.13 -8.12 -14.28
N ALA A 192 -10.02 -7.31 -13.25
CA ALA A 192 -11.00 -6.30 -12.90
C ALA A 192 -10.63 -4.88 -13.43
N LYS A 193 -9.61 -4.79 -14.29
CA LYS A 193 -9.23 -3.58 -15.05
C LYS A 193 -10.15 -3.34 -16.24
#